data_AF-A0A846LR34-F1
#
_entry.id   AF-A0A846LR34-F1
#
_cell.length_a   1.000
_cell.length_b   1.000
_cell.length_c   1.000
_cell.angle_alpha   90.00
_cell.angle_beta   90.00
_cell.angle_gamma   90.00
#
_symmetry.space_group_name_H-M   'P 1'
#
loop_
_entity.id
_entity.type
_entity.pdbx_description
1 polymer ?
#
loop_
_entity_poly.entity_id
_entity_poly.type
_entity_poly.pdbx_seq_one_letter_code
_entity_poly.pdbx_strand_id
1 'polypeptide(L)'
;MTMTIPAHEPVSKRKRVGVVFSASILMLGGGVAWAAWTNSGTGAANAQATTATGLVVTAGTPSSTLYPKPADGYSDPSIGAVYTTVANPNPYPVQVTTVSFGAVTITPLSGRSCPVGSVVPTSSTPTALATPITLAANASATAVTIPGAVEMISTAEDGCQGASFSVPVTLTGASA
;
A
#
# COMPACT_ATOMS: atom_id res chain seq x y z
N MET A 1 42.95 89.82 33.28
CA MET A 1 41.78 89.20 33.94
C MET A 1 42.19 87.78 34.30
N THR A 2 42.66 87.59 35.53
CA THR A 2 43.41 86.40 35.96
C THR A 2 42.42 85.37 36.50
N MET A 3 42.41 84.17 35.92
CA MET A 3 41.51 83.06 36.25
C MET A 3 42.15 82.17 37.32
N THR A 4 41.51 82.07 38.48
CA THR A 4 41.94 81.22 39.61
C THR A 4 41.25 79.85 39.51
N ILE A 5 42.04 78.77 39.45
CA ILE A 5 41.56 77.38 39.46
C ILE A 5 41.40 76.92 40.92
N PRO A 6 40.25 76.34 41.34
CA PRO A 6 40.11 75.81 42.70
C PRO A 6 40.90 74.51 42.88
N ALA A 7 41.57 74.40 44.03
CA ALA A 7 42.38 73.26 44.41
C ALA A 7 41.52 72.01 44.67
N HIS A 8 41.97 70.88 44.15
CA HIS A 8 41.32 69.58 44.32
C HIS A 8 41.58 69.06 45.74
N GLU A 9 40.50 68.93 46.53
CA GLU A 9 40.58 68.46 47.91
C GLU A 9 40.97 66.97 47.96
N PRO A 10 41.93 66.56 48.80
CA PRO A 10 42.40 65.18 48.85
C PRO A 10 41.37 64.27 49.55
N VAL A 11 40.66 63.49 48.76
CA VAL A 11 39.71 62.47 49.27
C VAL A 11 40.45 61.47 50.19
N SER A 12 39.97 61.37 51.44
CA SER A 12 40.57 60.53 52.48
C SER A 12 40.62 59.05 52.10
N LYS A 13 41.69 58.35 52.54
CA LYS A 13 41.92 56.91 52.24
C LYS A 13 40.74 56.01 52.64
N ARG A 14 39.96 56.40 53.67
CA ARG A 14 38.75 55.67 54.11
C ARG A 14 37.61 55.76 53.09
N LYS A 15 37.42 56.91 52.43
CA LYS A 15 36.45 57.09 51.35
C LYS A 15 36.85 56.30 50.10
N ARG A 16 38.14 56.19 49.80
CA ARG A 16 38.67 55.39 48.67
C ARG A 16 38.45 53.88 48.86
N VAL A 17 38.67 53.36 50.06
CA VAL A 17 38.42 51.94 50.36
C VAL A 17 36.93 51.61 50.27
N GLY A 18 36.04 52.48 50.76
CA GLY A 18 34.59 52.27 50.62
C GLY A 18 34.13 52.21 49.16
N VAL A 19 34.67 53.07 48.30
CA VAL A 19 34.35 53.09 46.85
C VAL A 19 34.89 51.86 46.13
N VAL A 20 36.12 51.42 46.45
CA VAL A 20 36.70 50.22 45.82
C VAL A 20 35.95 48.96 46.28
N PHE A 21 35.62 48.84 47.57
CA PHE A 21 34.88 47.68 48.09
C PHE A 21 33.45 47.61 47.53
N SER A 22 32.76 48.75 47.42
CA SER A 22 31.41 48.80 46.83
C SER A 22 31.45 48.51 45.32
N ALA A 23 32.45 48.99 44.60
CA ALA A 23 32.65 48.64 43.18
C ALA A 23 32.95 47.14 42.99
N SER A 24 33.77 46.53 43.87
CA SER A 24 34.08 45.11 43.81
C SER A 24 32.88 44.22 44.17
N ILE A 25 32.05 44.61 45.14
CA ILE A 25 30.82 43.89 45.48
C ILE A 25 29.77 44.00 44.37
N LEU A 26 29.67 45.16 43.69
CA LEU A 26 28.82 45.32 42.52
C LEU A 26 29.26 44.45 41.32
N MET A 27 30.57 44.27 41.13
CA MET A 27 31.08 43.40 40.06
C MET A 27 30.92 41.90 40.36
N LEU A 28 30.90 41.49 41.63
CA LEU A 28 30.69 40.10 42.04
C LEU A 28 29.20 39.73 42.21
N GLY A 29 28.33 40.72 42.45
CA GLY A 29 26.87 40.57 42.46
C GLY A 29 26.21 40.72 41.09
N GLY A 30 26.98 41.10 40.06
CA GLY A 30 26.53 41.12 38.67
C GLY A 30 26.39 39.69 38.15
N GLY A 31 25.22 39.08 38.39
CA GLY A 31 24.91 37.77 37.84
C GLY A 31 25.24 37.75 36.34
N VAL A 32 26.04 36.78 35.91
CA VAL A 32 26.19 36.48 34.49
C VAL A 32 24.81 36.07 33.99
N ALA A 33 24.04 37.03 33.49
CA ALA A 33 22.80 36.75 32.82
C ALA A 33 23.17 36.03 31.52
N TRP A 34 23.26 34.71 31.58
CA TRP A 34 23.25 33.87 30.40
C TRP A 34 21.85 34.02 29.78
N ALA A 35 21.67 35.06 28.99
CA ALA A 35 20.63 35.09 27.98
C ALA A 35 21.05 34.06 26.92
N ALA A 36 20.78 32.78 27.19
CA ALA A 36 20.77 31.80 26.12
C ALA A 36 19.62 32.22 25.19
N TRP A 37 19.96 32.85 24.06
CA TRP A 37 18.97 33.19 23.04
C TRP A 37 18.41 31.87 22.51
N THR A 38 17.19 31.55 22.89
CA THR A 38 16.47 30.42 22.33
C THR A 38 16.21 30.71 20.86
N ASN A 39 16.99 30.07 19.98
CA ASN A 39 16.87 30.18 18.54
C ASN A 39 16.12 28.95 18.03
N SER A 40 14.80 29.06 17.85
CA SER A 40 13.97 28.02 17.26
C SER A 40 13.64 28.38 15.81
N GLY A 41 13.63 27.37 14.94
CA GLY A 41 13.22 27.49 13.55
C GLY A 41 12.13 26.49 13.24
N THR A 42 11.02 26.95 12.66
CA THR A 42 9.99 26.10 12.09
C THR A 42 10.17 26.08 10.58
N GLY A 43 10.12 24.89 9.98
CA GLY A 43 10.23 24.70 8.54
C GLY A 43 9.16 23.74 8.05
N ALA A 44 8.72 23.89 6.81
CA ALA A 44 7.83 22.94 6.16
C ALA A 44 8.64 21.73 5.66
N ALA A 45 8.17 20.52 5.93
CA ALA A 45 8.67 19.30 5.32
C ALA A 45 7.66 18.82 4.27
N ASN A 46 8.15 18.32 3.15
CA ASN A 46 7.32 17.74 2.10
C ASN A 46 7.40 16.21 2.17
N ALA A 47 6.28 15.55 1.91
CA ALA A 47 6.20 14.12 1.68
C ALA A 47 5.39 13.86 0.39
N GLN A 48 5.69 12.76 -0.30
CA GLN A 48 5.04 12.40 -1.56
C GLN A 48 4.52 10.97 -1.48
N ALA A 49 3.28 10.75 -1.92
CA ALA A 49 2.71 9.42 -2.08
C ALA A 49 3.22 8.76 -3.38
N THR A 50 3.40 7.44 -3.35
CA THR A 50 3.69 6.67 -4.56
C THR A 50 2.42 6.40 -5.37
N THR A 51 2.56 5.95 -6.61
CA THR A 51 1.45 5.53 -7.48
C THR A 51 1.30 4.01 -7.48
N ALA A 52 0.08 3.51 -7.29
CA ALA A 52 -0.22 2.08 -7.36
C ALA A 52 -0.10 1.57 -8.81
N THR A 53 0.58 0.45 -8.98
CA THR A 53 0.62 -0.33 -10.21
C THR A 53 -0.37 -1.50 -10.10
N GLY A 54 -1.09 -1.81 -11.18
CA GLY A 54 -2.03 -2.92 -11.21
C GLY A 54 -1.37 -4.28 -10.95
N LEU A 55 -2.12 -5.22 -10.38
CA LEU A 55 -1.69 -6.61 -10.23
C LEU A 55 -1.56 -7.27 -11.61
N VAL A 56 -0.55 -8.12 -11.77
CA VAL A 56 -0.35 -8.88 -13.02
C VAL A 56 -0.96 -10.26 -12.85
N VAL A 57 -2.01 -10.56 -13.61
CA VAL A 57 -2.74 -11.83 -13.57
C VAL A 57 -2.41 -12.62 -14.83
N THR A 58 -1.84 -13.81 -14.66
CA THR A 58 -1.44 -14.70 -15.77
C THR A 58 -2.16 -16.03 -15.67
N ALA A 59 -2.74 -16.49 -16.78
CA ALA A 59 -3.45 -17.76 -16.85
C ALA A 59 -2.58 -18.93 -16.35
N GLY A 60 -3.15 -19.75 -15.48
CA GLY A 60 -2.55 -21.00 -15.01
C GLY A 60 -3.03 -22.19 -15.83
N THR A 61 -2.53 -23.38 -15.47
CA THR A 61 -2.96 -24.64 -16.07
C THR A 61 -4.15 -25.19 -15.28
N PRO A 62 -5.29 -25.51 -15.91
CA PRO A 62 -6.39 -26.16 -15.23
C PRO A 62 -5.98 -27.56 -14.74
N SER A 63 -6.39 -27.94 -13.54
CA SER A 63 -6.15 -29.29 -13.00
C SER A 63 -7.33 -30.25 -13.15
N SER A 64 -8.50 -29.75 -13.59
CA SER A 64 -9.72 -30.53 -13.79
C SER A 64 -10.31 -30.24 -15.17
N THR A 65 -11.15 -31.15 -15.64
CA THR A 65 -11.90 -30.97 -16.89
C THR A 65 -13.35 -30.62 -16.56
N LEU A 66 -13.89 -29.65 -17.31
CA LEU A 66 -15.26 -29.19 -17.13
C LEU A 66 -16.20 -30.06 -17.97
N TYR A 67 -17.29 -30.50 -17.37
CA TYR A 67 -18.35 -31.27 -18.01
C TYR A 67 -19.73 -30.69 -17.66
N PRO A 68 -20.81 -31.01 -18.41
CA PRO A 68 -22.13 -30.43 -18.17
C PRO A 68 -22.55 -30.57 -16.71
N LYS A 69 -22.99 -29.46 -16.11
CA LYS A 69 -23.30 -29.40 -14.69
C LYS A 69 -24.39 -30.42 -14.32
N PRO A 70 -24.15 -31.33 -13.35
CA PRO A 70 -25.17 -32.22 -12.81
C PRO A 70 -26.32 -31.44 -12.14
N ALA A 71 -27.48 -32.08 -12.00
CA ALA A 71 -28.65 -31.44 -11.37
C ALA A 71 -28.37 -30.96 -9.94
N ASP A 72 -27.57 -31.72 -9.18
CA ASP A 72 -27.18 -31.41 -7.80
C ASP A 72 -25.92 -30.52 -7.70
N GLY A 73 -25.42 -30.02 -8.85
CA GLY A 73 -24.16 -29.27 -8.94
C GLY A 73 -22.92 -30.16 -8.99
N TYR A 74 -21.75 -29.54 -8.97
CA TYR A 74 -20.48 -30.27 -8.88
C TYR A 74 -20.20 -30.68 -7.43
N SER A 75 -19.86 -31.94 -7.22
CA SER A 75 -19.46 -32.46 -5.91
C SER A 75 -18.02 -32.09 -5.53
N ASP A 76 -17.18 -31.77 -6.51
CA ASP A 76 -15.79 -31.36 -6.32
C ASP A 76 -15.62 -29.88 -6.68
N PRO A 77 -15.17 -29.02 -5.73
CA PRO A 77 -14.99 -27.59 -5.96
C PRO A 77 -13.83 -27.25 -6.91
N SER A 78 -12.96 -28.22 -7.24
CA SER A 78 -11.94 -28.08 -8.27
C SER A 78 -12.53 -28.09 -9.67
N ILE A 79 -13.75 -28.63 -9.86
CA ILE A 79 -14.45 -28.56 -11.13
C ILE A 79 -14.96 -27.14 -11.34
N GLY A 80 -14.61 -26.56 -12.48
CA GLY A 80 -14.92 -25.15 -12.75
C GLY A 80 -14.04 -24.17 -11.99
N ALA A 81 -12.99 -24.64 -11.31
CA ALA A 81 -12.00 -23.76 -10.71
C ALA A 81 -11.16 -23.07 -11.79
N VAL A 82 -10.86 -21.79 -11.57
CA VAL A 82 -9.92 -21.02 -12.40
C VAL A 82 -8.58 -20.96 -11.70
N TYR A 83 -7.54 -21.38 -12.42
CA TYR A 83 -6.15 -21.37 -11.97
C TYR A 83 -5.45 -20.19 -12.61
N THR A 84 -4.83 -19.36 -11.79
CA THR A 84 -4.08 -18.19 -12.23
C THR A 84 -2.82 -18.03 -11.39
N THR A 85 -1.88 -17.24 -11.88
CA THR A 85 -0.81 -16.69 -11.05
C THR A 85 -0.98 -15.18 -10.96
N VAL A 86 -0.59 -14.60 -9.83
CA VAL A 86 -0.74 -13.18 -9.55
C VAL A 86 0.57 -12.62 -9.01
N ALA A 87 1.08 -11.58 -9.65
CA ALA A 87 2.25 -10.85 -9.16
C ALA A 87 1.86 -9.45 -8.66
N ASN A 88 2.54 -9.00 -7.60
CA ASN A 88 2.38 -7.66 -7.04
C ASN A 88 3.66 -6.86 -7.32
N PRO A 89 3.67 -5.98 -8.35
CA PRO A 89 4.84 -5.15 -8.66
C PRO A 89 5.03 -3.98 -7.68
N ASN A 90 4.12 -3.78 -6.73
CA ASN A 90 4.18 -2.65 -5.81
C ASN A 90 5.19 -2.88 -4.68
N PRO A 91 5.86 -1.83 -4.18
CA PRO A 91 6.82 -1.92 -3.07
C PRO A 91 6.15 -2.08 -1.68
N TYR A 92 4.87 -2.42 -1.64
CA TYR A 92 4.07 -2.62 -0.43
C TYR A 92 3.16 -3.86 -0.61
N PRO A 93 2.77 -4.53 0.48
CA PRO A 93 1.89 -5.69 0.39
C PRO A 93 0.47 -5.31 -0.05
N VAL A 94 -0.21 -6.23 -0.72
CA VAL A 94 -1.60 -6.07 -1.21
C VAL A 94 -2.45 -7.23 -0.71
N GLN A 95 -3.62 -6.91 -0.16
CA GLN A 95 -4.64 -7.89 0.18
C GLN A 95 -5.75 -7.86 -0.88
N VAL A 96 -5.87 -8.97 -1.62
CA VAL A 96 -6.91 -9.18 -2.63
C VAL A 96 -8.14 -9.78 -1.97
N THR A 97 -9.29 -9.14 -2.17
CA THR A 97 -10.54 -9.50 -1.50
C THR A 97 -11.69 -9.74 -2.46
N THR A 98 -11.58 -9.29 -3.72
CA THR A 98 -12.65 -9.39 -4.70
C THR A 98 -12.14 -9.93 -6.04
N VAL A 99 -12.99 -10.71 -6.70
CA VAL A 99 -12.75 -11.30 -8.01
C VAL A 99 -13.95 -11.05 -8.92
N SER A 100 -13.70 -10.78 -10.19
CA SER A 100 -14.72 -10.78 -11.24
C SER A 100 -14.22 -11.51 -12.47
N PHE A 101 -15.16 -12.09 -13.22
CA PHE A 101 -14.90 -12.86 -14.42
C PHE A 101 -15.47 -12.16 -15.65
N GLY A 102 -14.69 -12.14 -16.73
CA GLY A 102 -15.16 -11.69 -18.04
C GLY A 102 -15.93 -12.77 -18.79
N ALA A 103 -16.33 -12.44 -20.01
CA ALA A 103 -16.96 -13.41 -20.91
C ALA A 103 -16.00 -14.57 -21.23
N VAL A 104 -16.51 -15.80 -21.20
CA VAL A 104 -15.75 -17.00 -21.54
C VAL A 104 -15.54 -17.05 -23.06
N THR A 105 -14.28 -17.18 -23.48
CA THR A 105 -13.94 -17.53 -24.85
C THR A 105 -13.84 -19.05 -24.96
N ILE A 106 -14.51 -19.62 -25.95
CA ILE A 106 -14.53 -21.06 -26.20
C ILE A 106 -13.80 -21.36 -27.51
N THR A 107 -12.84 -22.28 -27.46
CA THR A 107 -12.12 -22.77 -28.64
C THR A 107 -12.41 -24.26 -28.82
N PRO A 108 -13.38 -24.64 -29.68
CA PRO A 108 -13.69 -26.03 -29.93
C PRO A 108 -12.55 -26.73 -30.71
N LEU A 109 -12.54 -28.06 -30.67
CA LEU A 109 -11.68 -28.86 -31.55
C LEU A 109 -12.04 -28.61 -33.02
N SER A 110 -11.05 -28.77 -33.90
CA SER A 110 -11.26 -28.64 -35.34
C SER A 110 -12.39 -29.54 -35.83
N GLY A 111 -13.31 -28.97 -36.61
CA GLY A 111 -14.50 -29.68 -37.12
C GLY A 111 -15.64 -29.87 -36.12
N ARG A 112 -15.55 -29.30 -34.91
CA ARG A 112 -16.64 -29.30 -33.91
C ARG A 112 -17.15 -27.88 -33.65
N SER A 113 -18.40 -27.78 -33.22
CA SER A 113 -19.01 -26.54 -32.73
C SER A 113 -19.28 -26.65 -31.23
N CYS A 114 -18.86 -25.65 -30.46
CA CYS A 114 -19.28 -25.47 -29.08
C CYS A 114 -19.84 -24.06 -28.96
N PRO A 115 -21.17 -23.90 -28.86
CA PRO A 115 -21.80 -22.58 -28.85
C PRO A 115 -21.30 -21.69 -27.71
N VAL A 116 -21.20 -20.39 -27.97
CA VAL A 116 -20.99 -19.39 -26.90
C VAL A 116 -22.11 -19.53 -25.85
N GLY A 117 -21.74 -19.43 -24.57
CA GLY A 117 -22.67 -19.68 -23.47
C GLY A 117 -22.79 -21.15 -23.04
N SER A 118 -22.15 -22.09 -23.74
CA SER A 118 -22.02 -23.47 -23.24
C SER A 118 -21.21 -23.54 -21.94
N VAL A 119 -20.30 -22.59 -21.75
CA VAL A 119 -19.58 -22.34 -20.50
C VAL A 119 -19.79 -20.89 -20.11
N VAL A 120 -20.14 -20.66 -18.85
CA VAL A 120 -20.44 -19.34 -18.30
C VAL A 120 -19.72 -19.14 -16.96
N PRO A 121 -19.36 -17.90 -16.61
CA PRO A 121 -18.97 -17.60 -15.23
C PRO A 121 -20.12 -17.86 -14.27
N THR A 122 -19.82 -18.34 -13.07
CA THR A 122 -20.82 -18.56 -12.01
C THR A 122 -21.35 -17.24 -11.44
N SER A 123 -20.61 -16.14 -11.63
CA SER A 123 -21.02 -14.78 -11.27
C SER A 123 -20.65 -13.79 -12.38
N SER A 124 -21.60 -12.90 -12.71
CA SER A 124 -21.40 -11.78 -13.64
C SER A 124 -21.00 -10.47 -12.94
N THR A 125 -20.99 -10.47 -11.60
CA THR A 125 -20.63 -9.31 -10.78
C THR A 125 -19.40 -9.61 -9.94
N PRO A 126 -18.65 -8.59 -9.50
CA PRO A 126 -17.57 -8.77 -8.54
C PRO A 126 -18.07 -9.48 -7.28
N THR A 127 -17.37 -10.54 -6.88
CA THR A 127 -17.69 -11.37 -5.73
C THR A 127 -16.55 -11.34 -4.74
N ALA A 128 -16.87 -11.35 -3.45
CA ALA A 128 -15.86 -11.47 -2.39
C ALA A 128 -15.22 -12.86 -2.42
N LEU A 129 -13.89 -12.93 -2.29
CA LEU A 129 -13.21 -14.20 -2.08
C LEU A 129 -13.55 -14.73 -0.68
N ALA A 130 -13.81 -16.03 -0.57
CA ALA A 130 -14.02 -16.69 0.71
C ALA A 130 -12.80 -16.59 1.63
N THR A 131 -11.60 -16.54 1.05
CA THR A 131 -10.35 -16.31 1.77
C THR A 131 -9.55 -15.23 1.05
N PRO A 132 -9.24 -14.09 1.70
CA PRO A 132 -8.40 -13.06 1.10
C PRO A 132 -7.01 -13.61 0.75
N ILE A 133 -6.44 -13.11 -0.34
CA ILE A 133 -5.09 -13.49 -0.78
C ILE A 133 -4.14 -12.34 -0.42
N THR A 134 -3.11 -12.65 0.36
CA THR A 134 -2.09 -11.67 0.72
C THR A 134 -0.87 -11.84 -0.18
N LEU A 135 -0.53 -10.77 -0.91
CA LEU A 135 0.67 -10.69 -1.73
C LEU A 135 1.68 -9.78 -1.02
N ALA A 136 2.90 -10.27 -0.85
CA ALA A 136 4.00 -9.45 -0.32
C ALA A 136 4.34 -8.29 -1.26
N ALA A 137 5.09 -7.31 -0.75
CA ALA A 137 5.73 -6.29 -1.58
C ALA A 137 6.64 -6.96 -2.63
N ASN A 138 6.57 -6.49 -3.88
CA ASN A 138 7.32 -7.03 -5.01
C ASN A 138 7.16 -8.55 -5.19
N ALA A 139 6.00 -9.11 -4.80
CA ALA A 139 5.76 -10.54 -4.92
C ALA A 139 5.77 -10.96 -6.38
N SER A 140 6.60 -11.96 -6.69
CA SER A 140 6.57 -12.70 -7.95
C SER A 140 5.25 -13.46 -8.12
N ALA A 141 5.07 -14.03 -9.32
CA ALA A 141 3.88 -14.80 -9.67
C ALA A 141 3.53 -15.87 -8.62
N THR A 142 2.48 -15.61 -7.85
CA THR A 142 1.97 -16.48 -6.79
C THR A 142 0.75 -17.24 -7.31
N ALA A 143 0.71 -18.55 -7.13
CA ALA A 143 -0.41 -19.38 -7.58
C ALA A 143 -1.69 -19.06 -6.79
N VAL A 144 -2.79 -18.90 -7.51
CA VAL A 144 -4.12 -18.59 -6.99
C VAL A 144 -5.14 -19.49 -7.68
N THR A 145 -5.98 -20.13 -6.87
CA THR A 145 -7.09 -20.97 -7.34
C THR A 145 -8.39 -20.36 -6.85
N ILE A 146 -9.31 -20.10 -7.78
CA ILE A 146 -10.65 -19.62 -7.46
C ILE A 146 -11.62 -20.77 -7.75
N PRO A 147 -12.14 -21.48 -6.72
CA PRO A 147 -13.02 -22.62 -6.90
C PRO A 147 -14.37 -22.21 -7.48
N GLY A 148 -14.98 -23.08 -8.30
CA GLY A 148 -16.33 -22.88 -8.84
C GLY A 148 -16.53 -21.55 -9.58
N ALA A 149 -15.51 -21.07 -10.29
CA ALA A 149 -15.51 -19.79 -11.01
C ALA A 149 -16.32 -19.84 -12.32
N VAL A 150 -16.35 -20.99 -12.97
CA VAL A 150 -17.06 -21.22 -14.23
C VAL A 150 -17.87 -22.50 -14.15
N GLU A 151 -18.94 -22.59 -14.93
CA GLU A 151 -19.73 -23.81 -15.07
C GLU A 151 -20.07 -24.07 -16.55
N MET A 152 -20.13 -25.35 -16.92
CA MET A 152 -20.66 -25.77 -18.21
C MET A 152 -22.14 -26.05 -18.04
N ILE A 153 -22.98 -25.46 -18.88
CA ILE A 153 -24.43 -25.63 -18.78
C ILE A 153 -24.80 -27.11 -18.95
N SER A 154 -25.88 -27.54 -18.30
CA SER A 154 -26.33 -28.94 -18.33
C SER A 154 -26.75 -29.42 -19.72
N THR A 155 -27.06 -28.50 -20.64
CA THR A 155 -27.48 -28.76 -22.03
C THR A 155 -26.36 -28.54 -23.04
N ALA A 156 -25.10 -28.47 -22.61
CA ALA A 156 -23.97 -28.28 -23.53
C ALA A 156 -23.87 -29.46 -24.51
N GLU A 157 -23.63 -29.16 -25.79
CA GLU A 157 -23.58 -30.15 -26.86
C GLU A 157 -22.26 -30.95 -26.84
N ASP A 158 -22.27 -32.15 -27.43
CA ASP A 158 -21.08 -33.01 -27.54
C ASP A 158 -19.91 -32.35 -28.29
N GLY A 159 -20.18 -31.34 -29.12
CA GLY A 159 -19.14 -30.57 -29.79
C GLY A 159 -18.23 -29.77 -28.84
N CYS A 160 -18.61 -29.62 -27.56
CA CYS A 160 -17.78 -29.02 -26.51
C CYS A 160 -16.72 -29.98 -25.93
N GLN A 161 -16.81 -31.28 -26.22
CA GLN A 161 -15.84 -32.25 -25.71
C GLN A 161 -14.45 -31.98 -26.31
N GLY A 162 -13.47 -31.73 -25.42
CA GLY A 162 -12.09 -31.41 -25.77
C GLY A 162 -11.85 -29.96 -26.17
N ALA A 163 -12.86 -29.08 -26.08
CA ALA A 163 -12.68 -27.64 -26.26
C ALA A 163 -11.79 -27.05 -25.15
N SER A 164 -11.07 -25.97 -25.47
CA SER A 164 -10.39 -25.15 -24.47
C SER A 164 -11.19 -23.90 -24.17
N PHE A 165 -11.08 -23.44 -22.92
CA PHE A 165 -11.82 -22.28 -22.41
C PHE A 165 -10.85 -21.26 -21.83
N SER A 166 -11.07 -19.99 -22.15
CA SER A 166 -10.33 -18.87 -21.56
C SER A 166 -11.30 -17.92 -20.90
N VAL A 167 -11.02 -17.57 -19.65
CA VAL A 167 -11.80 -16.59 -18.87
C VAL A 167 -10.88 -15.45 -18.45
N PRO A 168 -11.20 -14.20 -18.82
CA PRO A 168 -10.56 -13.04 -18.23
C PRO A 168 -10.87 -12.97 -16.73
N VAL A 169 -9.84 -12.83 -15.90
CA VAL A 169 -9.99 -12.68 -14.45
C VAL A 169 -9.51 -11.30 -14.04
N THR A 170 -10.31 -10.60 -13.24
CA THR A 170 -9.90 -9.36 -12.59
C THR A 170 -9.93 -9.55 -11.09
N LEU A 171 -8.79 -9.30 -10.45
CA LEU A 171 -8.62 -9.36 -9.01
C LEU A 171 -8.47 -7.94 -8.48
N THR A 172 -9.22 -7.62 -7.43
CA THR A 172 -9.18 -6.30 -6.80
C THR A 172 -8.83 -6.43 -5.32
N GLY A 173 -7.90 -5.57 -4.89
CA GLY A 173 -7.35 -5.56 -3.56
C GLY A 173 -6.85 -4.17 -3.17
N ALA A 174 -6.49 -4.02 -1.89
CA ALA A 174 -5.96 -2.78 -1.32
C ALA A 174 -4.60 -3.03 -0.66
N SER A 175 -3.83 -1.96 -0.42
CA SER A 175 -2.60 -2.04 0.38
C SER A 175 -2.91 -2.60 1.78
N ALA A 176 -2.06 -3.51 2.27
CA ALA A 176 -2.22 -4.20 3.55
C ALA A 176 -1.25 -3.69 4.62
#